data_AF-A0A257KYQ1-F1
#
_entry.id   AF-A0A257KYQ1-F1
#
_cell.length_a   1.000
_cell.length_b   1.000
_cell.length_c   1.000
_cell.angle_alpha   90.00
_cell.angle_beta   90.00
_cell.angle_gamma   90.00
#
_symmetry.space_group_name_H-M   'P 1'
#
loop_
_entity.id
_entity.type
_entity.pdbx_description
1 polymer ?
#
loop_
_entity_poly.entity_id
_entity_poly.type
_entity_poly.pdbx_seq_one_letter_code
_entity_poly.pdbx_strand_id
1 'polypeptide(L)'
;MNKILTVIFLILFSNAFAQTQFQVSFPNQKGLLDGRLLLLLSKNDKAEPRFQVLDGHDTQLVFGLTLDNWPSTKTQNMTTGNTFGYPIEALKNIPAGDYYVQVLLHKYETFHRKDGKIVKLPMDRGEGQQWNLAPGNIYSKPV
;
A
#
# COMPACT_ATOMS: atom_id res chain seq x y z
N MET A 1 48.34 -31.85 -37.03
CA MET A 1 48.33 -30.46 -36.52
C MET A 1 46.88 -30.11 -36.22
N ASN A 2 46.36 -30.50 -35.04
CA ASN A 2 44.92 -30.45 -34.76
C ASN A 2 44.68 -29.39 -33.70
N LYS A 3 44.19 -28.21 -34.12
CA LYS A 3 43.79 -27.13 -33.22
C LYS A 3 42.42 -27.48 -32.64
N ILE A 4 42.39 -27.86 -31.36
CA ILE A 4 41.14 -28.04 -30.61
C ILE A 4 40.59 -26.64 -30.32
N LEU A 5 39.43 -26.33 -30.88
CA LEU A 5 38.72 -25.08 -30.68
C LEU A 5 37.87 -25.20 -29.41
N THR A 6 38.33 -24.60 -28.32
CA THR A 6 37.56 -24.54 -27.07
C THR A 6 36.46 -23.47 -27.21
N VAL A 7 35.20 -23.90 -27.23
CA VAL A 7 34.04 -23.00 -27.16
C VAL A 7 33.70 -22.77 -25.70
N ILE A 8 33.83 -21.53 -25.23
CA ILE A 8 33.40 -21.12 -23.88
C ILE A 8 31.92 -20.77 -23.95
N PHE A 9 31.08 -21.56 -23.28
CA PHE A 9 29.65 -21.28 -23.13
C PHE A 9 29.44 -20.42 -21.88
N LEU A 10 29.20 -19.11 -22.06
CA LEU A 10 28.93 -18.19 -20.96
C LEU A 10 27.43 -18.26 -20.63
N ILE A 11 27.07 -18.96 -19.55
CA ILE A 11 25.69 -18.97 -19.04
C ILE A 11 25.49 -17.72 -18.19
N LEU A 12 24.78 -16.74 -18.73
CA LEU A 12 24.31 -15.57 -17.99
C LEU A 12 23.07 -15.97 -17.18
N PHE A 13 23.23 -16.19 -15.87
CA PHE A 13 22.10 -16.30 -14.96
C PHE A 13 21.59 -14.90 -14.61
N SER A 14 20.52 -14.47 -15.27
CA SER A 14 19.75 -13.29 -14.85
C SER A 14 18.84 -13.65 -13.68
N ASN A 15 19.22 -13.25 -12.47
CA ASN A 15 18.31 -13.28 -11.33
C ASN A 15 17.23 -12.20 -11.52
N ALA A 16 16.08 -12.58 -12.08
CA ALA A 16 14.89 -11.75 -12.05
C ALA A 16 14.34 -11.78 -10.61
N PHE A 17 14.69 -10.77 -9.81
CA PHE A 17 14.01 -10.56 -8.53
C PHE A 17 12.58 -10.12 -8.83
N ALA A 18 11.60 -10.98 -8.53
CA ALA A 18 10.20 -10.60 -8.59
C ALA A 18 9.97 -9.41 -7.65
N GLN A 19 9.53 -8.28 -8.20
CA GLN A 19 9.26 -7.09 -7.41
C GLN A 19 7.98 -7.28 -6.60
N THR A 20 8.06 -7.09 -5.28
CA THR A 20 6.90 -7.12 -4.39
C THR A 20 5.85 -6.10 -4.85
N GLN A 21 4.65 -6.60 -5.16
CA GLN A 21 3.51 -5.80 -5.59
C GLN A 21 2.22 -6.33 -4.96
N PHE A 22 1.27 -5.43 -4.73
CA PHE A 22 -0.05 -5.76 -4.22
C PHE A 22 -1.13 -5.23 -5.18
N GLN A 23 -2.17 -6.02 -5.37
CA GLN A 23 -3.33 -5.64 -6.15
C GLN A 23 -4.54 -5.49 -5.22
N VAL A 24 -5.19 -4.34 -5.26
CA VAL A 24 -6.34 -4.03 -4.42
C VAL A 24 -7.55 -3.77 -5.30
N SER A 25 -8.64 -4.50 -5.07
CA SER A 25 -9.93 -4.31 -5.72
C SER A 25 -11.03 -4.13 -4.69
N PHE A 26 -12.07 -3.38 -5.05
CA PHE A 26 -13.20 -3.10 -4.17
C PHE A 26 -14.45 -3.72 -4.77
N PRO A 27 -14.77 -4.97 -4.43
CA PRO A 27 -15.99 -5.58 -4.89
C PRO A 27 -17.18 -4.76 -4.36
N ASN A 28 -18.18 -4.53 -5.22
CA ASN A 28 -19.46 -3.93 -4.85
C ASN A 28 -19.45 -2.45 -4.45
N GLN A 29 -18.37 -1.71 -4.73
CA GLN A 29 -18.37 -0.25 -4.63
C GLN A 29 -18.65 0.39 -6.00
N LYS A 30 -19.39 1.50 -6.00
CA LYS A 30 -19.68 2.28 -7.21
C LYS A 30 -19.27 3.73 -7.00
N GLY A 31 -18.71 4.33 -8.04
CA GLY A 31 -18.31 5.73 -8.06
C GLY A 31 -16.80 5.94 -8.04
N LEU A 32 -16.42 7.21 -7.99
CA LEU A 32 -15.05 7.68 -7.90
C LEU A 32 -14.66 7.84 -6.43
N LEU A 33 -13.46 7.39 -6.09
CA LEU A 33 -12.93 7.40 -4.74
C LEU A 33 -11.69 8.29 -4.68
N ASP A 34 -11.70 9.20 -3.72
CA ASP A 34 -10.56 10.01 -3.33
C ASP A 34 -10.09 9.60 -1.95
N GLY A 35 -8.78 9.57 -1.75
CA GLY A 35 -8.24 9.25 -0.44
C GLY A 35 -6.81 8.79 -0.45
N ARG A 36 -6.44 8.18 0.68
CA ARG A 36 -5.18 7.47 0.82
C ARG A 36 -5.47 5.99 1.05
N LEU A 37 -5.11 5.18 0.07
CA LEU A 37 -5.13 3.73 0.17
C LEU A 37 -3.93 3.28 0.99
N LEU A 38 -4.21 2.59 2.08
CA LEU A 38 -3.24 2.04 3.01
C LEU A 38 -3.24 0.52 2.90
N LEU A 39 -2.06 -0.05 2.69
CA LEU A 39 -1.75 -1.46 2.83
C LEU A 39 -1.04 -1.64 4.17
N LEU A 40 -1.57 -2.52 5.01
CA LEU A 40 -1.10 -2.76 6.37
C LEU A 40 -0.63 -4.20 6.48
N LEU A 41 0.57 -4.41 7.03
CA LEU A 41 1.13 -5.74 7.25
C LEU A 41 1.56 -5.89 8.71
N SER A 42 1.03 -6.91 9.39
CA SER A 42 1.40 -7.24 10.77
C SER A 42 2.04 -8.63 10.85
N LYS A 43 3.04 -8.80 11.72
CA LYS A 43 3.66 -10.10 12.00
C LYS A 43 2.93 -10.93 13.05
N ASN A 44 1.81 -10.44 13.58
CA ASN A 44 1.04 -11.12 14.62
C ASN A 44 -0.46 -10.83 14.52
N ASP A 45 -1.28 -11.64 15.17
CA ASP A 45 -2.75 -11.62 15.18
C ASP A 45 -3.36 -11.01 16.44
N LYS A 46 -2.58 -10.30 17.28
CA LYS A 46 -3.08 -9.74 18.55
C LYS A 46 -4.20 -8.72 18.36
N ALA A 47 -4.26 -8.07 17.20
CA ALA A 47 -5.30 -7.14 16.78
C ALA A 47 -5.35 -7.04 15.25
N GLU A 48 -6.36 -6.37 14.67
CA GLU A 48 -6.32 -6.05 13.24
C GLU A 48 -5.10 -5.18 12.89
N PRO A 49 -4.42 -5.36 11.74
CA PRO A 49 -3.24 -4.60 11.36
C PRO A 49 -3.40 -3.06 11.45
N ARG A 50 -4.58 -2.51 11.14
CA ARG A 50 -4.87 -1.06 11.27
C ARG A 50 -4.77 -0.50 12.69
N PHE A 51 -4.74 -1.36 13.71
CA PHE A 51 -4.57 -0.96 15.11
C PHE A 51 -3.15 -1.15 15.64
N GLN A 52 -2.23 -1.64 14.82
CA GLN A 52 -0.88 -2.00 15.25
C GLN A 52 0.23 -1.08 14.70
N VAL A 53 -0.14 -0.02 13.99
CA VAL A 53 0.80 1.01 13.52
C VAL A 53 0.87 2.11 14.58
N LEU A 54 1.98 2.15 15.30
CA LEU A 54 2.22 3.03 16.46
C LEU A 54 3.56 3.74 16.32
N ASP A 55 3.79 4.78 17.12
CA ASP A 55 5.10 5.41 17.23
C ASP A 55 5.97 4.64 18.26
N GLY A 56 6.58 3.53 17.82
CA GLY A 56 7.40 2.68 18.69
C GLY A 56 8.06 1.50 17.97
N HIS A 57 8.96 0.80 18.67
CA HIS A 57 9.73 -0.31 18.09
C HIS A 57 8.88 -1.52 17.65
N ASP A 58 7.72 -1.73 18.28
CA ASP A 58 6.78 -2.81 17.96
C ASP A 58 5.80 -2.46 16.82
N THR A 59 5.99 -1.30 16.18
CA THR A 59 5.11 -0.84 15.10
C THR A 59 5.10 -1.81 13.93
N GLN A 60 3.91 -2.01 13.37
CA GLN A 60 3.72 -2.82 12.17
C GLN A 60 3.90 -1.97 10.91
N LEU A 61 3.88 -2.60 9.74
CA LEU A 61 4.17 -1.92 8.49
C LEU A 61 2.90 -1.30 7.91
N VAL A 62 3.02 -0.07 7.40
CA VAL A 62 1.97 0.58 6.60
C VAL A 62 2.57 1.18 5.34
N PHE A 63 1.85 1.06 4.22
CA PHE A 63 2.23 1.58 2.91
C PHE A 63 1.07 2.37 2.31
N GLY A 64 1.34 3.60 1.88
CA GLY A 64 0.33 4.52 1.39
C GLY A 64 0.47 4.83 -0.10
N LEU A 65 -0.68 4.85 -0.78
CA LEU A 65 -0.86 5.35 -2.14
C LEU A 65 -2.01 6.36 -2.15
N THR A 66 -1.77 7.56 -2.68
CA THR A 66 -2.84 8.55 -2.88
C THR A 66 -3.70 8.15 -4.08
N LEU A 67 -5.01 8.16 -3.89
CA LEU A 67 -6.01 7.96 -4.94
C LEU A 67 -6.70 9.28 -5.26
N ASP A 68 -6.79 9.59 -6.55
CA ASP A 68 -7.46 10.76 -7.08
C ASP A 68 -8.42 10.35 -8.19
N ASN A 69 -9.71 10.63 -8.00
CA ASN A 69 -10.81 10.24 -8.88
C ASN A 69 -10.74 8.77 -9.29
N TRP A 70 -10.38 7.89 -8.35
CA TRP A 70 -10.13 6.49 -8.68
C TRP A 70 -11.44 5.73 -8.91
N PRO A 71 -11.65 5.10 -10.09
CA PRO A 71 -12.86 4.32 -10.32
C PRO A 71 -12.81 3.03 -9.49
N SER A 72 -13.73 2.90 -8.54
CA SER A 72 -13.82 1.74 -7.61
C SER A 72 -13.94 0.37 -8.31
N THR A 73 -14.33 0.34 -9.58
CA THR A 73 -14.42 -0.88 -10.39
C THR A 73 -13.08 -1.37 -10.94
N LYS A 74 -12.01 -0.56 -10.84
CA LYS A 74 -10.68 -0.93 -11.33
C LYS A 74 -9.86 -1.55 -10.19
N THR A 75 -8.93 -2.42 -10.56
CA THR A 75 -7.90 -2.89 -9.63
C THR A 75 -6.79 -1.84 -9.54
N GLN A 76 -6.36 -1.53 -8.32
CA GLN A 76 -5.22 -0.66 -8.06
C GLN A 76 -3.97 -1.48 -7.79
N ASN A 77 -2.89 -1.14 -8.49
CA ASN A 77 -1.57 -1.75 -8.29
C ASN A 77 -0.73 -0.86 -7.37
N MET A 78 -0.27 -1.45 -6.26
CA MET A 78 0.69 -0.86 -5.33
C MET A 78 2.05 -1.50 -5.57
N THR A 79 3.00 -0.69 -6.02
CA THR A 79 4.38 -1.10 -6.36
C THR A 79 5.36 -0.18 -5.66
N THR A 80 6.64 -0.57 -5.64
CA THR A 80 7.69 0.29 -5.05
C THR A 80 7.78 1.67 -5.70
N GLY A 81 7.34 1.82 -6.96
CA GLY A 81 7.45 3.10 -7.68
C GLY A 81 6.37 4.13 -7.35
N ASN A 82 5.27 3.71 -6.72
CA ASN A 82 4.12 4.59 -6.45
C ASN A 82 3.63 4.54 -5.00
N THR A 83 4.18 3.63 -4.19
CA THR A 83 3.71 3.37 -2.83
C THR A 83 4.88 3.52 -1.86
N PHE A 84 4.68 4.34 -0.83
CA PHE A 84 5.69 4.63 0.19
C PHE A 84 5.21 4.15 1.56
N GLY A 85 6.11 3.65 2.38
CA GLY A 85 5.77 3.04 3.66
C GLY A 85 6.51 3.58 4.88
N TYR A 86 6.09 3.04 6.01
CA TYR A 86 6.64 3.25 7.34
C TYR A 86 6.64 1.93 8.12
N PRO A 87 7.65 1.66 8.96
CA PRO A 87 8.95 2.35 9.03
C PRO A 87 9.86 2.02 7.83
N ILE A 88 9.45 1.06 6.99
CA ILE A 88 10.17 0.67 5.77
C ILE A 88 9.59 1.43 4.59
N GLU A 89 10.42 2.21 3.90
CA GLU A 89 9.98 3.13 2.84
C GLU A 89 9.40 2.41 1.61
N ALA A 90 9.95 1.25 1.24
CA ALA A 90 9.70 0.63 -0.06
C ALA A 90 9.23 -0.82 0.04
N LEU A 91 8.22 -1.20 -0.74
CA LEU A 91 7.67 -2.57 -0.77
C LEU A 91 8.73 -3.65 -1.05
N LYS A 92 9.72 -3.36 -1.91
CA LYS A 92 10.82 -4.29 -2.22
C LYS A 92 11.73 -4.58 -1.01
N ASN A 93 11.67 -3.75 0.04
CA ASN A 93 12.48 -3.88 1.25
C ASN A 93 11.71 -4.57 2.38
N ILE A 94 10.49 -5.05 2.14
CA ILE A 94 9.75 -5.84 3.13
C ILE A 94 10.55 -7.12 3.42
N PRO A 95 10.92 -7.39 4.68
CA PRO A 95 11.61 -8.63 5.03
C PRO A 95 10.75 -9.85 4.72
N ALA A 96 11.36 -10.92 4.24
CA ALA A 96 10.67 -12.19 4.04
C ALA A 96 10.07 -12.69 5.36
N GLY A 97 8.88 -13.30 5.26
CA GLY A 97 8.14 -13.85 6.40
C GLY A 97 6.64 -13.85 6.13
N ASP A 98 5.89 -14.39 7.08
CA ASP A 98 4.43 -14.40 7.05
C ASP A 98 3.87 -13.12 7.67
N TYR A 99 2.80 -12.60 7.06
CA TYR A 99 2.15 -11.38 7.49
C TYR A 99 0.64 -11.53 7.42
N TYR A 100 -0.04 -10.96 8.41
CA TYR A 100 -1.46 -10.64 8.33
C TYR A 100 -1.61 -9.36 7.52
N VAL A 101 -2.45 -9.39 6.48
CA VAL A 101 -2.59 -8.28 5.53
C VAL A 101 -3.97 -7.64 5.66
N GLN A 102 -4.01 -6.32 5.71
CA GLN A 102 -5.25 -5.55 5.68
C GLN A 102 -5.11 -4.35 4.75
N VAL A 103 -6.20 -3.96 4.08
CA VAL A 103 -6.26 -2.69 3.35
C VAL A 103 -7.28 -1.76 3.97
N LEU A 104 -6.98 -0.47 3.97
CA LEU A 104 -7.86 0.60 4.43
C LEU A 104 -7.77 1.78 3.46
N LEU A 105 -8.90 2.24 2.95
CA LEU A 105 -9.00 3.51 2.25
C LEU A 105 -9.45 4.58 3.24
N HIS A 106 -8.53 5.48 3.55
CA HIS A 106 -8.86 6.70 4.29
C HIS A 106 -9.43 7.73 3.32
N LYS A 107 -10.74 7.98 3.40
CA LYS A 107 -11.48 8.77 2.41
C LYS A 107 -11.20 10.26 2.54
N TYR A 108 -10.97 10.92 1.41
CA TYR A 108 -10.81 12.37 1.34
C TYR A 108 -12.04 13.03 0.75
N GLU A 109 -12.22 14.30 1.09
CA GLU A 109 -13.25 15.19 0.56
C GLU A 109 -12.60 16.37 -0.16
N THR A 110 -13.29 16.92 -1.15
CA THR A 110 -12.82 18.09 -1.89
C THR A 110 -13.29 19.36 -1.20
N PHE A 111 -12.35 20.22 -0.81
CA PHE A 111 -12.61 21.50 -0.18
C PHE A 111 -12.31 22.64 -1.13
N HIS A 112 -13.27 23.55 -1.27
CA HIS A 112 -13.11 24.83 -1.96
C HIS A 112 -12.81 25.90 -0.92
N ARG A 113 -11.54 26.29 -0.82
CA ARG A 113 -11.09 27.27 0.17
C ARG A 113 -11.37 28.70 -0.31
N LYS A 114 -11.55 29.62 0.64
CA LYS A 114 -11.78 31.06 0.34
C LYS A 114 -10.63 31.75 -0.40
N ASP A 115 -9.42 31.19 -0.34
CA ASP A 115 -8.24 31.66 -1.07
C ASP A 115 -8.18 31.16 -2.53
N GLY A 116 -9.26 30.55 -3.02
CA GLY A 116 -9.37 30.04 -4.39
C GLY A 116 -8.73 28.68 -4.63
N LYS A 117 -8.06 28.09 -3.62
CA LYS A 117 -7.44 26.77 -3.74
C LYS A 117 -8.47 25.65 -3.55
N ILE A 118 -8.35 24.62 -4.37
CA ILE A 118 -9.07 23.35 -4.21
C ILE A 118 -8.10 22.34 -3.62
N VAL A 119 -8.47 21.70 -2.51
CA VAL A 119 -7.64 20.69 -1.84
C VAL A 119 -8.47 19.47 -1.50
N LYS A 120 -7.84 18.29 -1.48
CA LYS A 120 -8.45 17.04 -1.01
C LYS A 120 -7.84 16.65 0.33
N LEU A 121 -8.68 16.54 1.36
CA LEU A 121 -8.25 16.29 2.73
C LEU A 121 -9.19 15.30 3.42
N PRO A 122 -8.72 14.53 4.41
CA PRO A 122 -9.62 13.79 5.28
C PRO A 122 -10.42 14.77 6.15
N MET A 123 -11.73 14.60 6.18
CA MET A 123 -12.59 15.37 7.08
C MET A 123 -12.63 14.69 8.45
N ASP A 124 -12.54 15.48 9.53
CA ASP A 124 -12.78 14.98 10.89
C ASP A 124 -14.22 14.49 11.02
N ARG A 125 -14.41 13.29 11.57
CA ARG A 125 -15.72 12.67 11.77
C ARG A 125 -15.97 12.35 13.24
N GLY A 126 -15.27 13.06 14.13
CA GLY A 126 -15.44 12.97 15.59
C GLY A 126 -14.47 12.01 16.27
N GLU A 127 -13.56 11.39 15.51
CA GLU A 127 -12.53 10.48 16.01
C GLU A 127 -11.23 11.21 16.40
N GLY A 128 -11.16 12.54 16.22
CA GLY A 128 -9.99 13.32 16.57
C GLY A 128 -8.78 13.02 15.66
N GLN A 129 -9.01 12.90 14.35
CA GLN A 129 -7.98 12.68 13.32
C GLN A 129 -7.27 11.32 13.41
N GLN A 130 -7.92 10.32 14.01
CA GLN A 130 -7.46 8.93 14.03
C GLN A 130 -7.83 8.23 12.72
N TRP A 131 -6.93 8.28 11.73
CA TRP A 131 -7.15 7.71 10.39
C TRP A 131 -7.60 6.25 10.39
N ASN A 132 -7.17 5.45 11.38
CA ASN A 132 -7.49 4.03 11.48
C ASN A 132 -8.89 3.74 12.05
N LEU A 133 -9.51 4.75 12.66
CA LEU A 133 -10.85 4.70 13.27
C LEU A 133 -11.87 5.60 12.59
N ALA A 134 -11.44 6.47 11.66
CA ALA A 134 -12.29 7.44 11.00
C ALA A 134 -13.56 6.79 10.39
N PRO A 135 -14.76 7.19 10.87
CA PRO A 135 -16.03 6.67 10.37
C PRO A 135 -16.16 6.75 8.85
N GLY A 136 -16.71 5.71 8.24
CA GLY A 136 -16.95 5.66 6.79
C GLY A 136 -15.71 5.39 5.92
N ASN A 137 -14.53 5.18 6.51
CA ASN A 137 -13.43 4.54 5.82
C ASN A 137 -13.83 3.15 5.32
N ILE A 138 -13.28 2.73 4.19
CA ILE A 138 -13.52 1.41 3.60
C ILE A 138 -12.32 0.54 3.92
N TYR A 139 -12.51 -0.65 4.47
CA TYR A 139 -11.41 -1.54 4.81
C TYR A 139 -11.79 -3.01 4.63
N SER A 140 -10.78 -3.86 4.42
CA SER A 140 -10.95 -5.30 4.38
C SER A 140 -10.92 -5.91 5.78
N LYS A 141 -11.41 -7.15 5.90
CA LYS A 141 -10.98 -8.03 6.99
C LYS A 141 -9.48 -8.37 6.81
N PRO A 142 -8.74 -8.64 7.90
CA PRO A 142 -7.40 -9.21 7.79
C PRO A 142 -7.44 -10.56 7.08
N VAL A 143 -6.41 -10.86 6.29
CA VAL A 143 -6.15 -12.16 5.65
C VAL A 143 -4.78 -12.70 6.04
#